data_AF-A0A7S1M4Z2-F1
#
_entry.id   AF-A0A7S1M4Z2-F1
#
_cell.length_a   1.000
_cell.length_b   1.000
_cell.length_c   1.000
_cell.angle_alpha   90.00
_cell.angle_beta   90.00
_cell.angle_gamma   90.00
#
_symmetry.space_group_name_H-M   'P 1'
#
loop_
_entity.id
_entity.type
_entity.pdbx_description
1 polymer ?
#
loop_
_entity_poly.entity_id
_entity_poly.type
_entity_poly.pdbx_seq_one_letter_code
_entity_poly.pdbx_strand_id
1 'polypeptide(L)'
;NSFCTLLVLRAAMAGLVAALDAAAEQHFSDMTLVTVRDALKEVQSSPSEAAATKAVAELTPAQQDTLMKVIYVGLAKDHKNSSVYFRWHAALYEAAGAGAIVRVIADKPPKVVA
;
A
#
# COMPACT_ATOMS: atom_id res chain seq x y z
N ASN A 1 23.48 6.96 -17.26
CA ASN A 1 22.07 7.26 -16.96
C ASN A 1 21.29 6.18 -16.21
N SER A 2 21.65 4.88 -16.22
CA SER A 2 20.88 3.86 -15.47
C SER A 2 21.05 3.87 -13.94
N PHE A 3 22.16 4.41 -13.41
CA PHE A 3 22.42 4.41 -11.96
C PHE A 3 21.53 5.38 -11.18
N CYS A 4 21.13 6.51 -11.77
CA CYS A 4 20.29 7.51 -11.10
C CYS A 4 18.85 7.00 -10.93
N THR A 5 18.29 6.37 -11.96
CA THR A 5 16.94 5.78 -11.93
C THR A 5 16.84 4.61 -10.94
N LEU A 6 17.89 3.79 -10.83
CA LEU A 6 17.96 2.70 -9.86
C LEU A 6 18.05 3.20 -8.40
N LEU A 7 18.73 4.33 -8.17
CA LEU A 7 18.84 4.92 -6.83
C LEU A 7 17.50 5.56 -6.39
N VAL A 8 16.83 6.27 -7.31
CA VAL A 8 15.51 6.88 -7.05
C VAL A 8 14.45 5.81 -6.80
N LEU A 9 14.45 4.72 -7.56
CA LEU A 9 13.50 3.62 -7.36
C LEU A 9 13.71 2.92 -6.00
N ARG A 10 14.96 2.72 -5.58
CA ARG A 10 15.29 2.16 -4.25
C ARG A 10 14.92 3.09 -3.10
N ALA A 11 15.13 4.41 -3.25
CA ALA A 11 14.74 5.38 -2.25
C ALA A 11 13.21 5.51 -2.12
N ALA A 12 12.48 5.49 -3.24
CA ALA A 12 11.02 5.48 -3.28
C ALA A 12 10.44 4.25 -2.57
N MET A 13 11.03 3.07 -2.81
CA MET A 13 10.66 1.84 -2.11
C MET A 13 10.96 1.90 -0.61
N ALA A 14 12.09 2.46 -0.19
CA ALA A 14 12.41 2.61 1.22
C ALA A 14 11.43 3.57 1.93
N GLY A 15 11.03 4.65 1.25
CA GLY A 15 9.99 5.57 1.74
C GLY A 15 8.61 4.91 1.85
N LEU A 16 8.24 4.10 0.85
CA LEU A 16 7.00 3.32 0.87
C LEU A 16 7.00 2.30 2.02
N VAL A 17 8.10 1.56 2.21
CA VAL A 17 8.22 0.58 3.30
C VAL A 17 8.13 1.25 4.66
N ALA A 18 8.82 2.37 4.88
CA ALA A 18 8.73 3.09 6.14
C ALA A 18 7.32 3.64 6.42
N ALA A 19 6.64 4.14 5.37
CA ALA A 19 5.26 4.59 5.49
C ALA A 19 4.28 3.43 5.76
N LEU A 20 4.53 2.26 5.17
CA LEU A 20 3.76 1.05 5.42
C LEU A 20 4.01 0.51 6.83
N ASP A 21 5.25 0.47 7.32
CA ASP A 21 5.55 0.02 8.69
C ASP A 21 4.95 0.99 9.73
N ALA A 22 4.96 2.30 9.47
CA ALA A 22 4.28 3.28 10.31
C ALA A 22 2.74 3.15 10.29
N ALA A 23 2.18 2.72 9.16
CA ALA A 23 0.75 2.46 9.01
C ALA A 23 0.32 1.07 9.50
N ALA A 24 1.25 0.11 9.64
CA ALA A 24 0.96 -1.26 10.04
C ALA A 24 0.41 -1.35 11.48
N GLU A 25 0.86 -0.44 12.36
CA GLU A 25 0.42 -0.31 13.75
C GLU A 25 -0.97 0.34 13.88
N GLN A 26 -1.50 0.96 12.81
CA GLN A 26 -2.78 1.63 12.83
C GLN A 26 -3.89 0.69 12.32
N HIS A 27 -4.94 0.55 13.12
CA HIS A 27 -6.15 -0.15 12.67
C HIS A 27 -6.80 0.60 11.52
N PHE A 28 -7.48 -0.13 10.64
CA PHE A 28 -8.18 0.43 9.48
C PHE A 28 -9.13 1.58 9.83
N SER A 29 -9.70 1.59 11.05
CA SER A 29 -10.62 2.63 11.54
C SER A 29 -9.92 3.94 11.94
N ASP A 30 -8.67 3.87 12.40
CA ASP A 30 -7.89 5.03 12.83
C ASP A 30 -6.98 5.58 11.72
N MET A 31 -6.85 4.83 10.63
CA MET A 31 -5.99 5.17 9.52
C MET A 31 -6.55 6.37 8.74
N THR A 32 -5.91 7.52 8.94
CA THR A 32 -6.31 8.78 8.29
C THR A 32 -5.55 8.99 6.99
N LEU A 33 -6.15 9.76 6.07
CA LEU A 33 -5.47 10.19 4.84
C LEU A 33 -4.08 10.77 5.07
N VAL A 34 -3.84 11.39 6.22
CA VAL A 34 -2.57 12.06 6.53
C VAL A 34 -1.44 11.05 6.69
N THR A 35 -1.72 9.90 7.33
CA THR A 35 -0.72 8.86 7.56
C THR A 35 -0.44 8.06 6.30
N VAL A 36 -1.45 7.87 5.45
CA VAL A 36 -1.31 7.12 4.20
C VAL A 36 -0.94 7.98 2.99
N ARG A 37 -0.97 9.32 3.10
CA ARG A 37 -0.70 10.23 1.97
C ARG A 37 0.67 10.00 1.36
N ASP A 38 1.68 9.75 2.18
CA ASP A 38 3.05 9.58 1.71
C ASP A 38 3.20 8.24 0.96
N ALA A 39 2.62 7.16 1.49
CA ALA A 39 2.53 5.89 0.78
C ALA A 39 1.73 6.01 -0.54
N LEU A 40 0.61 6.74 -0.53
CA LEU A 40 -0.21 6.97 -1.73
C LEU A 40 0.52 7.80 -2.79
N LYS A 41 1.31 8.81 -2.39
CA LYS A 41 2.15 9.57 -3.33
C LYS A 41 3.19 8.68 -4.00
N GLU A 42 3.84 7.79 -3.26
CA GLU A 42 4.80 6.84 -3.84
C GLU A 42 4.11 5.85 -4.79
N VAL A 43 2.93 5.34 -4.41
CA VAL A 43 2.08 4.50 -5.27
C VAL A 43 1.68 5.21 -6.56
N GLN A 44 1.36 6.51 -6.49
CA GLN A 44 1.04 7.37 -7.64
C GLN A 44 2.26 7.70 -8.49
N SER A 45 3.44 7.78 -7.88
CA SER A 45 4.71 8.07 -8.56
C SER A 45 5.16 6.91 -9.45
N SER A 46 4.74 5.68 -9.15
CA SER A 46 5.05 4.50 -9.97
C SER A 46 4.26 4.48 -11.28
N PRO A 47 4.91 4.61 -12.45
CA PRO A 47 4.23 4.82 -13.72
C PRO A 47 3.83 3.51 -14.42
N SER A 48 4.25 2.33 -13.94
CA SER A 48 4.13 1.07 -14.67
C SER A 48 3.67 -0.10 -13.79
N GLU A 49 2.80 -0.93 -14.35
CA GLU A 49 2.30 -2.17 -13.74
C GLU A 49 3.43 -3.15 -13.41
N ALA A 50 4.45 -3.23 -14.27
CA ALA A 50 5.63 -4.08 -14.04
C ALA A 50 6.47 -3.60 -12.85
N ALA A 51 6.49 -2.28 -12.60
CA ALA A 51 7.16 -1.73 -11.42
C ALA A 51 6.36 -2.02 -10.14
N ALA A 52 5.03 -1.96 -10.22
CA ALA A 52 4.15 -2.33 -9.10
C ALA A 52 4.28 -3.81 -8.71
N THR A 53 4.24 -4.74 -9.68
CA THR A 53 4.41 -6.18 -9.40
C THR A 53 5.77 -6.48 -8.79
N LYS A 54 6.83 -5.84 -9.30
CA LYS A 54 8.17 -6.00 -8.73
C LYS A 54 8.26 -5.46 -7.29
N ALA A 55 7.68 -4.28 -7.03
CA ALA A 55 7.64 -3.72 -5.68
C ALA A 55 6.85 -4.61 -4.71
N VAL A 56 5.71 -5.15 -5.14
CA VAL A 56 4.90 -6.09 -4.34
C VAL A 56 5.65 -7.39 -4.06
N ALA A 57 6.41 -7.91 -5.02
CA ALA A 57 7.23 -9.10 -4.83
C ALA A 57 8.40 -8.91 -3.85
N GLU A 58 8.89 -7.67 -3.70
CA GLU A 58 9.94 -7.32 -2.73
C GLU A 58 9.39 -7.00 -1.32
N LEU A 59 8.06 -6.81 -1.19
CA LEU A 59 7.38 -6.53 0.08
C LEU A 59 7.11 -7.82 0.86
N THR A 60 7.16 -7.73 2.19
CA THR A 60 6.77 -8.86 3.07
C THR A 60 5.24 -9.06 3.07
N PRO A 61 4.74 -10.27 3.41
CA PRO A 61 3.30 -10.52 3.45
C PRO A 61 2.53 -9.57 4.38
N ALA A 62 3.13 -9.18 5.51
CA ALA A 62 2.54 -8.21 6.43
C ALA A 62 2.42 -6.81 5.79
N GLN A 63 3.45 -6.38 5.05
CA GLN A 63 3.44 -5.09 4.35
C GLN A 63 2.49 -5.08 3.16
N GLN A 64 2.31 -6.21 2.48
CA GLN A 64 1.32 -6.38 1.41
C GLN A 64 -0.11 -6.17 1.96
N ASP A 65 -0.40 -6.71 3.14
CA ASP A 65 -1.69 -6.49 3.81
C ASP A 65 -1.89 -5.01 4.14
N THR A 66 -0.88 -4.34 4.70
CA THR A 66 -0.95 -2.91 5.00
C THR A 66 -1.13 -2.08 3.73
N LEU A 67 -0.44 -2.43 2.64
CA LEU A 67 -0.59 -1.76 1.35
C LEU A 67 -2.02 -1.90 0.81
N MET A 68 -2.63 -3.08 0.96
CA MET A 68 -4.05 -3.29 0.63
C MET A 68 -4.96 -2.36 1.44
N LYS A 69 -4.71 -2.18 2.74
CA LYS A 69 -5.46 -1.22 3.57
C LYS A 69 -5.29 0.22 3.05
N VAL A 70 -4.06 0.63 2.75
CA VAL A 70 -3.72 1.96 2.21
C VAL A 70 -4.46 2.23 0.90
N ILE A 71 -4.51 1.24 -0.01
CA ILE A 71 -5.24 1.33 -1.27
C ILE A 71 -6.73 1.56 -1.05
N TYR A 72 -7.36 0.83 -0.12
CA TYR A 72 -8.77 1.03 0.20
C TYR A 72 -9.05 2.42 0.81
N VAL A 73 -8.16 2.93 1.67
CA VAL A 73 -8.28 4.30 2.18
C VAL A 73 -8.12 5.32 1.05
N GLY A 74 -7.15 5.11 0.15
CA GLY A 74 -6.94 5.94 -1.04
C GLY A 74 -8.16 5.95 -1.96
N LEU A 75 -8.76 4.80 -2.24
CA LEU A 75 -9.99 4.69 -3.04
C LEU A 75 -11.19 5.40 -2.40
N ALA A 76 -11.32 5.30 -1.07
CA ALA A 76 -12.41 5.92 -0.33
C ALA A 76 -12.31 7.46 -0.26
N LYS A 77 -11.10 8.01 -0.42
CA LYS A 77 -10.81 9.41 -0.09
C LYS A 77 -10.21 10.23 -1.24
N ASP A 78 -9.53 9.60 -2.17
CA ASP A 78 -8.91 10.22 -3.35
C ASP A 78 -9.38 9.54 -4.64
N HIS A 79 -10.54 9.94 -5.12
CA HIS A 79 -11.16 9.32 -6.29
C HIS A 79 -10.43 9.63 -7.62
N LYS A 80 -9.56 10.66 -7.64
CA LYS A 80 -8.89 11.15 -8.85
C LYS A 80 -7.86 10.17 -9.41
N ASN A 81 -7.25 9.36 -8.55
CA ASN A 81 -6.19 8.40 -8.90
C ASN A 81 -6.65 6.94 -8.82
N SER A 82 -7.96 6.69 -8.86
CA SER A 82 -8.57 5.36 -8.76
C SER A 82 -8.00 4.33 -9.73
N SER A 83 -7.69 4.74 -10.97
CA SER A 83 -7.06 3.85 -11.98
C SER A 83 -5.70 3.31 -11.54
N VAL A 84 -4.90 4.11 -10.84
CA VAL A 84 -3.58 3.68 -10.33
C VAL A 84 -3.78 2.72 -9.16
N TYR A 85 -4.70 3.03 -8.25
CA TYR A 85 -5.03 2.16 -7.12
C TYR A 85 -5.52 0.78 -7.54
N PHE A 86 -6.37 0.69 -8.57
CA PHE A 86 -6.82 -0.61 -9.09
C PHE A 86 -5.70 -1.42 -9.74
N ARG A 87 -4.72 -0.78 -10.39
CA ARG A 87 -3.54 -1.47 -10.93
C ARG A 87 -2.69 -2.09 -9.83
N TRP A 88 -2.44 -1.33 -8.76
CA TRP A 88 -1.72 -1.82 -7.59
C TRP A 88 -2.49 -2.91 -6.85
N HIS A 89 -3.81 -2.78 -6.76
CA HIS A 89 -4.68 -3.81 -6.21
C HIS A 89 -4.59 -5.12 -7.01
N ALA A 90 -4.62 -5.05 -8.35
CA ALA A 90 -4.47 -6.23 -9.20
C ALA A 90 -3.11 -6.92 -8.98
N ALA A 91 -2.02 -6.15 -8.95
CA ALA A 91 -0.68 -6.68 -8.67
C ALA A 91 -0.57 -7.35 -7.29
N LEU A 92 -1.18 -6.76 -6.26
CA LEU A 92 -1.27 -7.34 -4.92
C LEU A 92 -2.11 -8.62 -4.88
N TYR A 93 -3.23 -8.62 -5.60
CA TYR A 93 -4.11 -9.78 -5.65
C TYR A 93 -3.43 -10.98 -6.29
N GLU A 94 -2.65 -10.77 -7.36
CA GLU A 94 -1.86 -11.84 -7.99
C GLU A 94 -0.77 -12.38 -7.06
N ALA A 95 -0.17 -11.54 -6.20
CA ALA A 95 0.93 -11.95 -5.31
C ALA A 95 0.45 -12.57 -3.99
N ALA A 96 -0.50 -11.94 -3.31
CA ALA A 96 -0.96 -12.30 -1.97
C ALA A 96 -2.30 -13.07 -1.96
N GLY A 97 -3.01 -13.08 -3.09
CA GLY A 97 -4.33 -13.67 -3.22
C GLY A 97 -5.42 -12.91 -2.47
N ALA A 98 -6.61 -13.52 -2.39
CA ALA A 98 -7.76 -12.97 -1.69
C ALA A 98 -7.55 -12.84 -0.16
N GLY A 99 -6.58 -13.57 0.41
CA GLY A 99 -6.29 -13.56 1.84
C GLY A 99 -5.91 -12.17 2.38
N ALA A 100 -5.19 -11.37 1.59
CA ALA A 100 -4.83 -10.00 1.98
C ALA A 100 -6.08 -9.12 2.12
N ILE A 101 -7.04 -9.24 1.20
CA ILE A 101 -8.30 -8.49 1.24
C ILE A 101 -9.12 -8.88 2.47
N VAL A 102 -9.24 -10.18 2.75
CA VAL A 102 -10.00 -10.67 3.91
C VAL A 102 -9.39 -10.18 5.22
N ARG A 103 -8.06 -10.12 5.34
CA ARG A 103 -7.38 -9.57 6.52
C ARG A 103 -7.64 -8.08 6.72
N VAL A 104 -7.74 -7.30 5.64
CA VAL A 104 -8.14 -5.88 5.73
C VAL A 104 -9.59 -5.74 6.20
N ILE A 105 -10.51 -6.52 5.64
CA ILE A 105 -11.94 -6.45 6.00
C ILE A 105 -12.18 -6.98 7.42
N ALA A 106 -11.42 -7.98 7.84
CA ALA A 106 -11.48 -8.58 9.17
C ALA A 106 -10.71 -7.77 10.24
N ASP A 107 -9.99 -6.71 9.86
CA ASP A 107 -9.30 -5.81 10.78
C ASP A 107 -10.32 -5.02 11.60
N LYS A 108 -10.75 -5.63 12.71
CA LYS A 108 -11.72 -5.04 13.64
C LYS A 108 -10.95 -4.43 14.80
N PRO A 109 -11.22 -3.17 15.18
CA PRO A 109 -10.62 -2.60 16.38
C PRO A 109 -10.97 -3.49 17.58
N PRO A 110 -10.05 -3.69 18.53
CA PRO A 110 -10.31 -4.50 19.70
C PRO A 110 -11.57 -3.96 20.38
N LYS A 111 -12.58 -4.83 20.50
CA LYS A 111 -13.80 -4.49 21.24
C LYS A 111 -13.33 -4.20 22.67
N VAL A 112 -13.41 -2.94 23.11
CA VAL A 112 -13.27 -2.60 24.53
C VAL A 112 -14.41 -3.36 25.22
N VAL A 113 -14.05 -4.47 25.85
CA VAL A 113 -14.97 -5.23 26.70
C VAL A 113 -15.12 -4.37 27.94
N ALA A 114 -16.22 -3.61 27.97
CA ALA A 114 -16.64 -2.81 29.12
C ALA A 114 -17.01 -3.72 30.30
#